data_AF-A0A8T4YGB0-F1
#
_entry.id   AF-A0A8T4YGB0-F1
#
_cell.length_a   1.000
_cell.length_b   1.000
_cell.length_c   1.000
_cell.angle_alpha   90.00
_cell.angle_beta   90.00
_cell.angle_gamma   90.00
#
_symmetry.space_group_name_H-M   'P 1'
#
loop_
_entity.id
_entity.type
_entity.pdbx_description
1 polymer ?
#
loop_
_entity_poly.entity_id
_entity_poly.type
_entity_poly.pdbx_seq_one_letter_code
_entity_poly.pdbx_strand_id
1 'polypeptide(L)'
;MNIFEYLCREAKKITELSLSDLKNRKYWVETESERRRLFIDMLGLSDYFNRRREPVKPTITGVIQRSGYRIEKLYYQSLPGLYVTGNLYIPENL
;
A
#
# COMPACT_ATOMS: atom_id res chain seq x y z
N MET A 1 -24.72 -8.48 28.91
CA MET A 1 -23.65 -8.15 27.97
C MET A 1 -23.05 -9.44 27.44
N ASN A 2 -23.21 -9.71 26.16
CA ASN A 2 -22.65 -10.92 25.52
C ASN A 2 -21.23 -10.65 24.96
N ILE A 3 -20.56 -11.71 24.49
CA ILE A 3 -19.19 -11.59 23.96
C ILE A 3 -19.12 -10.67 22.74
N PHE A 4 -20.14 -10.66 21.88
CA PHE A 4 -20.19 -9.81 20.69
C PHE A 4 -20.27 -8.33 21.08
N GLU A 5 -21.16 -7.96 22.00
CA GLU A 5 -21.29 -6.59 22.52
C GLU A 5 -20.01 -6.11 23.20
N TYR A 6 -19.35 -6.99 23.96
CA TYR A 6 -18.05 -6.70 24.56
C TYR A 6 -17.01 -6.40 23.47
N LEU A 7 -16.87 -7.28 22.48
CA LEU A 7 -15.89 -7.12 21.40
C LEU A 7 -16.14 -5.86 20.57
N CYS A 8 -17.40 -5.56 20.22
CA CYS A 8 -17.74 -4.33 19.52
C CYS A 8 -17.38 -3.08 20.32
N ARG A 9 -17.61 -3.09 21.63
CA ARG A 9 -17.24 -1.97 22.49
C ARG A 9 -15.72 -1.80 22.59
N GLU A 10 -14.97 -2.88 22.78
CA GLU A 10 -13.50 -2.79 22.85
C GLU A 10 -12.91 -2.36 21.49
N ALA A 11 -13.41 -2.88 20.37
CA ALA A 11 -13.00 -2.43 19.04
C ALA A 11 -13.28 -0.93 18.84
N LYS A 12 -14.45 -0.43 19.25
CA LYS A 12 -14.79 0.99 19.19
C LYS A 12 -13.82 1.84 20.01
N LYS A 13 -13.49 1.43 21.24
CA LYS A 13 -12.51 2.14 22.07
C LYS A 13 -11.13 2.21 21.40
N ILE A 14 -10.67 1.10 20.81
CA ILE A 14 -9.39 1.07 20.08
C ILE A 14 -9.41 2.05 18.91
N THR A 15 -10.50 2.08 18.13
CA THR A 15 -10.66 3.03 17.02
C THR A 15 -10.67 4.47 17.50
N GLU A 16 -11.40 4.78 18.57
CA GLU A 16 -11.46 6.14 19.15
C GLU A 16 -10.09 6.63 19.64
N LEU A 17 -9.21 5.70 20.04
CA LEU A 17 -7.87 5.99 20.54
C LEU A 17 -6.76 5.81 19.50
N SER A 18 -7.07 5.54 18.22
CA SER A 18 -6.06 5.10 17.23
C SER A 18 -4.92 6.10 16.94
N LEU A 19 -5.01 7.32 17.45
CA LEU A 19 -4.00 8.38 17.31
C LEU A 19 -3.67 9.07 18.64
N SER A 20 -4.19 8.59 19.78
CA SER A 20 -3.98 9.23 21.10
C SER A 20 -2.51 9.30 21.48
N ASP A 21 -1.71 8.36 20.98
CA ASP A 21 -0.30 8.21 21.33
C ASP A 21 0.62 9.09 20.46
N LEU A 22 0.07 9.74 19.43
CA LEU A 22 0.81 10.69 18.59
C LEU A 22 0.96 12.04 19.30
N LYS A 23 2.17 12.29 19.80
CA LYS A 23 2.44 13.46 20.65
C LYS A 23 2.57 14.77 19.87
N ASN A 24 3.54 14.81 18.95
CA ASN A 24 3.91 16.02 18.20
C ASN A 24 4.67 15.65 16.92
N ARG A 25 5.00 16.65 16.10
CA ARG A 25 5.73 16.47 14.83
C ARG A 25 7.06 15.74 15.00
N LYS A 26 7.81 16.03 16.07
CA LYS A 26 9.10 15.39 16.33
C LYS A 26 8.91 13.89 16.56
N TYR A 27 7.98 13.53 17.44
CA TYR A 27 7.61 12.12 17.69
C TYR A 27 7.14 11.41 16.42
N TRP A 28 6.32 12.08 15.58
CA TRP A 28 5.87 11.51 14.32
C TRP A 28 7.05 11.11 13.42
N VAL A 29 8.00 12.01 13.21
CA VAL A 29 9.17 11.76 12.36
C VAL A 29 10.08 10.69 12.97
N GLU A 30 10.35 10.77 14.28
CA GLU A 30 11.23 9.81 14.96
C GLU A 30 10.67 8.38 14.99
N THR A 31 9.34 8.22 14.98
CA THR A 31 8.67 6.91 15.03
C THR A 31 8.20 6.39 13.66
N GLU A 32 8.49 7.10 12.56
CA GLU A 32 8.00 6.73 11.23
C GLU A 32 8.35 5.28 10.85
N SER A 33 9.61 4.89 11.02
CA SER A 33 10.09 3.54 10.68
C SER A 33 9.34 2.44 11.43
N GLU A 34 9.11 2.63 12.73
CA GLU A 34 8.43 1.64 13.57
C GLU A 34 6.93 1.56 13.23
N ARG A 35 6.28 2.71 13.04
CA ARG A 35 4.87 2.74 12.62
C ARG A 35 4.68 2.12 11.25
N ARG A 36 5.62 2.34 10.33
CA ARG A 36 5.63 1.68 9.02
C ARG A 36 5.81 0.16 9.16
N ARG A 37 6.70 -0.31 10.04
CA ARG A 37 6.90 -1.73 10.33
C ARG A 37 5.62 -2.38 10.85
N LEU A 38 4.98 -1.78 11.87
CA LEU A 38 3.71 -2.26 12.43
C LEU A 38 2.58 -2.28 11.38
N PHE A 39 2.51 -1.26 10.53
CA PHE A 39 1.52 -1.20 9.46
C PHE A 39 1.70 -2.34 8.44
N ILE A 40 2.95 -2.60 8.01
CA ILE A 40 3.27 -3.71 7.12
C ILE A 40 2.91 -5.06 7.76
N ASP A 41 3.15 -5.19 9.07
CA ASP A 41 2.84 -6.40 9.83
C ASP A 41 1.34 -6.66 9.94
N MET A 42 0.54 -5.63 10.25
CA MET A 42 -0.92 -5.73 10.28
C MET A 42 -1.53 -6.10 8.92
N LEU A 43 -0.88 -5.73 7.81
CA LEU A 43 -1.30 -6.13 6.47
C LEU A 43 -0.87 -7.56 6.10
N GLY A 44 -0.11 -8.25 6.97
CA GLY A 44 0.48 -9.56 6.66
C GLY A 44 1.53 -9.49 5.56
N LEU A 45 2.17 -8.33 5.36
CA LEU A 45 3.10 -8.09 4.26
C LEU A 45 4.58 -8.18 4.67
N SER A 46 4.88 -8.45 5.95
CA SER A 46 6.24 -8.50 6.50
C SER A 46 7.19 -9.35 5.65
N ASP A 47 6.78 -10.57 5.30
CA ASP A 47 7.60 -11.50 4.52
C ASP A 47 7.91 -11.01 3.10
N TYR A 48 7.04 -10.17 2.52
CA TYR A 48 7.22 -9.63 1.17
C TYR A 48 8.07 -8.37 1.14
N PHE A 49 8.12 -7.59 2.23
CA PHE A 49 8.94 -6.39 2.34
C PHE A 49 10.35 -6.67 2.87
N ASN A 50 10.55 -7.78 3.57
CA ASN A 50 11.87 -8.20 4.06
C ASN A 50 12.76 -8.84 2.98
N ARG A 51 12.23 -9.07 1.78
CA ARG A 51 12.96 -9.67 0.64
C ARG A 51 13.39 -8.58 -0.34
N ARG A 52 14.54 -8.79 -0.99
CA ARG A 52 14.97 -7.94 -2.11
C ARG A 52 13.94 -8.07 -3.23
N ARG A 53 13.37 -6.93 -3.66
CA ARG A 53 12.50 -6.88 -4.84
C ARG A 53 13.38 -6.81 -6.09
N GLU A 54 13.16 -7.75 -7.00
CA GLU A 54 13.73 -7.65 -8.34
C GLU A 54 13.13 -6.46 -9.10
N PRO A 55 13.87 -5.84 -10.03
CA PRO A 55 13.33 -4.81 -10.88
C PRO A 55 12.08 -5.31 -11.61
N VAL A 56 11.03 -4.48 -11.60
CA VAL A 56 9.78 -4.79 -12.30
C VAL A 56 10.04 -4.83 -13.81
N LYS A 57 9.61 -5.92 -14.46
CA LYS A 57 9.68 -6.11 -15.91
C LYS A 57 8.27 -6.07 -16.48
N PRO A 58 7.74 -4.90 -16.85
CA PRO A 58 6.40 -4.79 -17.42
C PRO A 58 6.39 -5.26 -18.87
N THR A 59 5.28 -5.90 -19.27
CA THR A 59 4.99 -6.21 -20.67
C THR A 59 3.85 -5.32 -21.14
N ILE A 60 4.12 -4.51 -22.16
CA ILE A 60 3.09 -3.67 -22.79
C ILE A 60 2.26 -4.55 -23.74
N THR A 61 0.95 -4.51 -23.56
CA THR A 61 -0.04 -5.27 -24.34
C THR A 61 -0.77 -4.42 -25.36
N GLY A 62 -0.64 -3.10 -25.28
CA GLY A 62 -1.15 -2.17 -26.27
C GLY A 62 -1.04 -0.72 -25.81
N VAL A 63 -1.15 0.18 -26.78
CA VAL A 63 -1.09 1.62 -26.56
C VAL A 63 -2.37 2.27 -27.07
N ILE A 64 -2.92 3.18 -26.29
CA ILE A 64 -4.06 4.00 -26.67
C ILE A 64 -3.60 5.46 -26.76
N GLN A 65 -3.72 6.04 -27.94
CA GLN A 65 -3.41 7.45 -28.15
C GLN A 65 -4.56 8.35 -27.68
N ARG A 66 -4.23 9.40 -26.95
CA ARG A 66 -5.14 10.49 -26.56
C ARG A 66 -4.48 11.82 -26.88
N SER A 67 -5.26 12.89 -26.82
CA SER A 67 -4.72 14.24 -26.98
C SER A 67 -3.85 14.58 -25.77
N GLY A 68 -2.55 14.80 -25.98
CA GLY A 68 -1.59 15.23 -24.95
C GLY A 68 -1.03 14.13 -24.06
N TYR A 69 -1.48 12.88 -24.21
CA TYR A 69 -0.94 11.73 -23.48
C TYR A 69 -1.23 10.41 -24.22
N ARG A 70 -0.47 9.37 -23.89
CA ARG A 70 -0.77 7.99 -24.28
C ARG A 70 -1.04 7.13 -23.05
N ILE A 71 -1.79 6.06 -23.24
CA ILE A 71 -2.04 5.04 -22.22
C ILE A 71 -1.37 3.75 -22.66
N GLU A 72 -0.41 3.27 -21.89
CA GLU A 72 0.21 1.96 -22.09
C GLU A 72 -0.49 0.93 -21.18
N LYS A 73 -1.19 -0.03 -21.80
CA LYS A 73 -1.79 -1.17 -21.09
C LYS A 73 -0.69 -2.18 -20.82
N LEU A 74 -0.48 -2.55 -19.58
CA LEU A 74 0.62 -3.43 -19.19
C LEU A 74 0.20 -4.49 -18.18
N TYR A 75 1.01 -5.53 -18.08
CA TYR A 75 1.03 -6.41 -16.92
C TYR A 75 2.46 -6.63 -16.46
N TYR A 76 2.63 -7.00 -15.20
CA TYR A 76 3.92 -7.40 -14.64
C TYR A 76 3.72 -8.37 -13.47
N GLN A 77 4.80 -9.04 -13.04
CA GLN A 77 4.76 -9.86 -11.83
C GLN A 77 4.98 -8.97 -10.60
N SER A 78 3.96 -8.83 -9.75
CA SER A 78 4.08 -8.12 -8.47
C SER A 78 4.79 -8.98 -7.41
N LEU A 79 4.61 -10.29 -7.50
CA LEU A 79 5.33 -11.34 -6.78
C LEU A 79 5.59 -12.51 -7.74
N PRO A 80 6.53 -13.43 -7.43
CA PRO A 80 6.77 -14.61 -8.26
C PRO A 80 5.47 -15.38 -8.54
N GLY A 81 5.09 -15.48 -9.81
CA GLY A 81 3.86 -16.14 -10.25
C GLY A 81 2.56 -15.35 -10.08
N LEU A 82 2.59 -14.16 -9.45
CA LEU A 82 1.43 -13.28 -9.29
C LEU A 82 1.49 -12.12 -10.28
N TYR A 83 0.66 -12.20 -11.31
CA TYR A 83 0.55 -11.16 -12.33
C TYR A 83 -0.49 -10.11 -11.98
N VAL A 84 -0.14 -8.85 -12.16
CA VAL A 84 -1.03 -7.71 -12.01
C VAL A 84 -1.06 -6.90 -13.30
N THR A 85 -2.23 -6.38 -13.65
CA THR A 85 -2.42 -5.51 -14.82
C THR A 85 -2.47 -4.05 -14.40
N GLY A 86 -2.11 -3.15 -15.29
CA GLY A 86 -2.20 -1.72 -15.07
C GLY A 86 -2.26 -0.93 -16.36
N ASN A 87 -2.63 0.35 -16.23
CA ASN A 87 -2.58 1.33 -17.29
C ASN A 87 -1.63 2.45 -16.87
N LEU A 88 -0.58 2.67 -17.66
CA LEU A 88 0.38 3.75 -17.43
C LEU A 88 0.02 4.93 -18.34
N TYR A 89 -0.32 6.07 -17.72
CA TYR A 89 -0.67 7.30 -18.42
C TYR A 89 0.58 8.16 -18.54
N ILE A 90 1.01 8.43 -19.77
CA ILE A 90 2.27 9.11 -20.06
C ILE A 90 1.97 10.36 -20.89
N PRO A 91 2.19 11.58 -20.34
CA PRO A 91 2.17 12.81 -21.11
C PRO A 91 3.13 12.77 -22.31
N GLU A 92 2.76 13.38 -23.43
CA GLU A 92 3.61 13.37 -24.65
C GLU A 92 4.84 14.27 -24.55
N ASN A 93 4.84 15.24 -23.63
CA ASN A 93 5.85 16.29 -23.50
C ASN A 93 6.62 16.22 -22.15
N LEU A 94 6.95 15.01 -21.70
CA LEU A 94 7.78 14.79 -20.50
C LEU A 94 9.26 15.05 -20.78
#